data_AF-A0A7S4PZ08-F1
#
_entry.id   AF-A0A7S4PZ08-F1
#
_cell.length_a   1.000
_cell.length_b   1.000
_cell.length_c   1.000
_cell.angle_alpha   90.00
_cell.angle_beta   90.00
_cell.angle_gamma   90.00
#
_symmetry.space_group_name_H-M   'P 1'
#
loop_
_entity.id
_entity.type
_entity.pdbx_description
1 polymer ?
#
loop_
_entity_poly.entity_id
_entity_poly.type
_entity_poly.pdbx_seq_one_letter_code
_entity_poly.pdbx_strand_id
1 'polypeptide(L)'
;EAKLDRAKHELSIAEAELERAQTQVVELDKQLQEAIRKKTLLEANAQAMKRRMDAANRLLNGLSGENARWTEDAKNFATRRLRLVGDVALACGFVTYCGPFNSEFRDRLNFELFLNDVHKRQLPASERVNLVEFLVDEGTIGEWSLQGLPNDDLSIQNGIMVTRSSRFPLMIDPQGQALTWIKSKESERISRDPVACVTTLSNKMLKDQLDSTMSQGLCLIIENVENSVDPILDPVLEKAVVKKG
;
A
#
# COMPACT_ATOMS: atom_id res chain seq x y z
N GLU A 1 34.12 104.60 6.21
CA GLU A 1 34.30 103.43 7.11
C GLU A 1 32.99 102.96 7.72
N ALA A 2 32.22 103.77 8.45
CA ALA A 2 30.99 103.34 9.16
C ALA A 2 29.88 102.66 8.31
N LYS A 3 29.73 102.99 7.01
CA LYS A 3 28.78 102.29 6.10
C LYS A 3 29.26 100.88 5.71
N LEU A 4 30.58 100.67 5.63
CA LEU A 4 31.18 99.39 5.29
C LEU A 4 31.03 98.39 6.45
N ASP A 5 31.18 98.86 7.68
CA ASP A 5 31.06 98.01 8.87
C ASP A 5 29.61 97.58 9.15
N ARG A 6 28.62 98.44 8.88
CA ARG A 6 27.20 98.03 8.96
C ARG A 6 26.84 96.97 7.92
N ALA A 7 27.28 97.16 6.68
CA ALA A 7 27.06 96.18 5.62
C ALA A 7 27.78 94.84 5.89
N LYS A 8 28.98 94.87 6.49
CA LYS A 8 29.69 93.66 6.94
C LYS A 8 28.98 92.96 8.10
N HIS A 9 28.37 93.71 9.01
CA HIS A 9 27.62 93.14 10.12
C HIS A 9 26.30 92.49 9.65
N GLU A 10 25.55 93.16 8.76
CA GLU A 10 24.35 92.59 8.13
C GLU A 10 24.68 91.36 7.27
N LEU A 11 25.80 91.38 6.55
CA LEU A 11 26.30 90.22 5.80
C LEU A 11 26.57 89.03 6.74
N SER A 12 27.25 89.27 7.86
CA SER A 12 27.56 88.22 8.84
C SER A 12 26.31 87.61 9.49
N ILE A 13 25.27 88.42 9.74
CA ILE A 13 23.98 87.92 10.26
C ILE A 13 23.26 87.07 9.21
N ALA A 14 23.20 87.54 7.96
CA ALA A 14 22.58 86.81 6.86
C ALA A 14 23.34 85.50 6.55
N GLU A 15 24.67 85.50 6.63
CA GLU A 15 25.52 84.31 6.49
C GLU A 15 25.24 83.30 7.62
N ALA A 16 25.09 83.75 8.86
CA ALA A 16 24.75 82.88 9.99
C ALA A 16 23.33 82.29 9.91
N GLU A 17 22.37 83.04 9.38
CA GLU A 17 21.02 82.52 9.10
C GLU A 17 21.01 81.53 7.94
N LEU A 18 21.79 81.79 6.89
CA LEU A 18 21.97 80.87 5.76
C LEU A 18 22.60 79.55 6.24
N GLU A 19 23.61 79.61 7.11
CA GLU A 19 24.29 78.44 7.66
C GLU A 19 23.36 77.61 8.56
N ARG A 20 22.52 78.26 9.38
CA ARG A 20 21.47 77.57 10.16
C ARG A 20 20.43 76.89 9.29
N ALA A 21 19.95 77.59 8.25
CA ALA A 21 18.98 77.04 7.32
C ALA A 21 19.59 75.85 6.54
N GLN A 22 20.84 75.96 6.09
CA GLN A 22 21.58 74.87 5.44
C GLN A 22 21.74 73.66 6.38
N THR A 23 22.07 73.89 7.65
CA THR A 23 22.18 72.81 8.64
C THR A 23 20.84 72.11 8.88
N GLN A 24 19.73 72.86 8.95
CA GLN A 24 18.38 72.29 9.04
C GLN A 24 18.00 71.50 7.79
N VAL A 25 18.34 71.98 6.60
CA VAL A 25 18.07 71.26 5.34
C VAL A 25 18.83 69.93 5.32
N VAL A 26 20.09 69.90 5.76
CA VAL A 26 20.89 68.67 5.83
C VAL A 26 20.30 67.66 6.82
N GLU A 27 19.85 68.12 8.00
CA GLU A 27 19.23 67.25 9.00
C GLU A 27 17.87 66.70 8.52
N LEU A 28 17.04 67.55 7.90
CA LEU A 28 15.76 67.13 7.32
C LEU A 28 15.96 66.16 6.15
N ASP A 29 16.98 66.37 5.31
CA ASP A 29 17.31 65.44 4.22
C ASP A 29 17.74 64.08 4.78
N LYS A 30 18.57 64.07 5.83
CA LYS A 30 18.96 62.83 6.52
C LYS A 30 17.75 62.08 7.09
N GLN A 31 16.83 62.78 7.77
CA GLN A 31 15.60 62.19 8.30
C GLN A 31 14.67 61.68 7.19
N LEU A 32 14.58 62.40 6.08
CA LEU A 32 13.84 62.00 4.90
C LEU A 32 14.42 60.72 4.29
N GLN A 33 15.74 60.62 4.12
CA GLN A 33 16.42 59.43 3.62
C GLN A 33 16.21 58.23 4.55
N GLU A 34 16.27 58.41 5.87
CA GLU A 34 15.96 57.35 6.83
C GLU A 34 14.49 56.89 6.75
N ALA A 35 13.55 57.83 6.63
CA ALA A 35 12.13 57.53 6.48
C ALA A 35 11.84 56.79 5.17
N ILE A 36 12.45 57.20 4.06
CA ILE A 36 12.36 56.51 2.77
C ILE A 36 12.92 55.10 2.88
N ARG A 37 14.08 54.91 3.51
CA ARG A 37 14.68 53.58 3.73
C ARG A 37 13.79 52.68 4.59
N LYS A 38 13.18 53.22 5.65
CA LYS A 38 12.23 52.46 6.49
C LYS A 38 10.98 52.08 5.71
N LYS A 39 10.43 53.01 4.91
CA LYS A 39 9.28 52.76 4.05
C LYS A 39 9.57 51.65 3.03
N THR A 40 10.68 51.73 2.29
CA THR A 40 11.02 50.72 1.27
C THR A 40 11.26 49.34 1.87
N LEU A 41 11.88 49.26 3.05
CA LEU A 41 12.05 48.00 3.78
C LEU A 41 10.70 47.40 4.20
N LEU A 42 9.79 48.22 4.72
CA LEU A 42 8.45 47.77 5.10
C LEU A 42 7.64 47.30 3.89
N GLU A 43 7.71 48.01 2.77
CA GLU A 43 7.07 47.62 1.52
C GLU A 43 7.62 46.29 0.98
N ALA A 44 8.95 46.11 1.01
CA ALA A 44 9.58 44.85 0.61
C ALA A 44 9.16 43.68 1.51
N ASN A 45 9.11 43.89 2.83
CA ASN A 45 8.66 42.89 3.80
C ASN A 45 7.18 42.54 3.61
N ALA A 46 6.33 43.53 3.35
CA ALA A 46 4.90 43.32 3.07
C ALA A 46 4.70 42.51 1.78
N GLN A 47 5.45 42.81 0.73
CA GLN A 47 5.42 42.03 -0.52
C GLN A 47 5.90 40.59 -0.31
N ALA A 48 6.99 40.39 0.45
CA ALA A 48 7.50 39.06 0.77
C ALA A 48 6.49 38.24 1.59
N MET A 49 5.83 38.86 2.57
CA MET A 49 4.78 38.24 3.37
C MET A 49 3.56 37.88 2.51
N LYS A 50 3.13 38.76 1.60
CA LYS A 50 2.04 38.48 0.66
C LYS A 50 2.35 37.26 -0.21
N ARG A 51 3.56 37.18 -0.79
CA ARG A 51 3.99 36.01 -1.57
C ARG A 51 3.97 34.71 -0.75
N ARG A 52 4.42 34.77 0.51
CA ARG A 52 4.36 33.61 1.42
C ARG A 52 2.93 33.21 1.73
N MET A 53 2.04 34.17 1.97
CA MET A 53 0.63 33.92 2.23
C MET A 53 -0.06 33.29 1.00
N ASP A 54 0.20 33.82 -0.20
CA ASP A 54 -0.34 33.28 -1.44
C ASP A 54 0.13 31.83 -1.67
N ALA A 55 1.41 31.54 -1.41
CA ALA A 55 1.95 30.19 -1.50
C ALA A 55 1.31 29.23 -0.47
N ALA A 56 1.14 29.68 0.78
CA ALA A 56 0.48 28.90 1.83
C ALA A 56 -0.99 28.63 1.48
N ASN A 57 -1.72 29.61 0.96
CA ASN A 57 -3.11 29.44 0.54
C ASN A 57 -3.24 28.46 -0.62
N ARG A 58 -2.34 28.50 -1.61
CA ARG A 58 -2.31 27.50 -2.69
C ARG A 58 -2.10 26.09 -2.16
N LEU A 59 -1.19 25.94 -1.20
CA LEU A 59 -0.91 24.65 -0.58
C LEU A 59 -2.11 24.15 0.24
N LEU A 60 -2.69 25.01 1.08
CA LEU A 60 -3.91 24.67 1.85
C LEU A 60 -5.07 24.27 0.94
N ASN A 61 -5.29 25.01 -0.15
CA ASN A 61 -6.36 24.70 -1.11
C ASN A 61 -6.08 23.37 -1.84
N GLY A 62 -4.82 23.10 -2.21
CA GLY A 62 -4.42 21.82 -2.79
C GLY A 62 -4.63 20.64 -1.84
N LEU A 63 -4.32 20.83 -0.55
CA LEU A 63 -4.46 19.79 0.48
C LEU A 63 -5.88 19.64 1.01
N SER A 64 -6.76 20.62 0.83
CA SER A 64 -8.13 20.58 1.36
C SER A 64 -8.93 19.40 0.79
N GLY A 65 -8.78 19.14 -0.51
CA GLY A 65 -9.41 17.97 -1.15
C GLY A 65 -8.85 16.65 -0.65
N GLU A 66 -7.53 16.57 -0.42
CA GLU A 66 -6.88 15.38 0.15
C GLU A 66 -7.32 15.13 1.59
N ASN A 67 -7.43 16.19 2.39
CA ASN A 67 -7.91 16.11 3.78
C ASN A 67 -9.34 15.58 3.84
N ALA A 68 -10.23 16.07 2.97
CA ALA A 68 -11.60 15.56 2.88
C ALA A 68 -11.61 14.07 2.50
N ARG A 69 -10.86 13.68 1.47
CA ARG A 69 -10.75 12.28 1.03
C ARG A 69 -10.20 11.38 2.13
N TRP A 70 -9.09 11.75 2.77
CA TRP A 70 -8.51 10.95 3.86
C TRP A 70 -9.43 10.86 5.07
N THR A 71 -10.21 11.91 5.35
CA THR A 71 -11.21 11.89 6.42
C THR A 71 -12.34 10.91 6.10
N GLU A 72 -12.78 10.86 4.84
CA GLU A 72 -13.76 9.88 4.36
C GLU A 72 -13.19 8.46 4.39
N ASP A 73 -11.99 8.25 3.87
CA ASP A 73 -11.28 6.99 3.91
C ASP A 73 -11.11 6.48 5.35
N ALA A 74 -10.76 7.36 6.29
CA ALA A 74 -10.63 7.01 7.71
C ALA A 74 -11.97 6.48 8.30
N LYS A 75 -13.11 7.09 7.94
CA LYS A 75 -14.44 6.61 8.35
C LYS A 75 -14.77 5.27 7.69
N ASN A 76 -14.45 5.11 6.42
CA ASN A 76 -14.64 3.86 5.68
C ASN A 76 -13.79 2.73 6.27
N PHE A 77 -12.53 3.00 6.64
CA PHE A 77 -11.65 2.05 7.31
C PHE A 77 -12.17 1.65 8.70
N ALA A 78 -12.71 2.60 9.47
CA ALA A 78 -13.32 2.29 10.76
C ALA A 78 -14.50 1.31 10.61
N THR A 79 -15.33 1.51 9.58
CA THR A 79 -16.46 0.63 9.27
C THR A 79 -16.00 -0.73 8.76
N ARG A 80 -15.02 -0.77 7.84
CA ARG A 80 -14.45 -2.01 7.30
C ARG A 80 -13.78 -2.83 8.38
N ARG A 81 -13.10 -2.20 9.34
CA ARG A 81 -12.47 -2.87 10.49
C ARG A 81 -13.49 -3.60 11.36
N LEU A 82 -14.69 -3.04 11.55
CA LEU A 82 -15.75 -3.71 12.31
C LEU A 82 -16.27 -4.96 11.58
N ARG A 83 -16.47 -4.86 10.26
CA ARG A 83 -16.98 -5.96 9.41
C ARG A 83 -15.94 -7.04 9.10
N LEU A 84 -14.65 -6.71 9.25
CA LEU A 84 -13.53 -7.57 8.89
C LEU A 84 -13.60 -8.95 9.56
N VAL A 85 -14.10 -9.03 10.80
CA VAL A 85 -14.18 -10.30 11.52
C VAL A 85 -15.13 -11.28 10.83
N GLY A 86 -16.31 -10.82 10.40
CA GLY A 86 -17.25 -11.62 9.63
C GLY A 86 -16.73 -11.95 8.24
N ASP A 87 -16.15 -10.97 7.54
CA ASP A 87 -15.62 -11.15 6.18
C ASP A 87 -14.47 -12.17 6.16
N VAL A 88 -13.57 -12.13 7.15
CA VAL A 88 -12.51 -13.14 7.32
C VAL A 88 -13.10 -14.51 7.65
N ALA A 89 -14.12 -14.60 8.49
CA ALA A 89 -14.76 -15.88 8.81
C ALA A 89 -15.35 -16.54 7.55
N LEU A 90 -16.02 -15.76 6.69
CA LEU A 90 -16.53 -16.22 5.39
C LEU A 90 -15.39 -16.70 4.48
N ALA A 91 -14.32 -15.92 4.38
CA ALA A 91 -13.16 -16.28 3.56
C ALA A 91 -12.45 -17.55 4.07
N CYS A 92 -12.31 -17.72 5.38
CA CYS A 92 -11.78 -18.93 5.98
C CYS A 92 -12.69 -20.15 5.70
N GLY A 93 -14.01 -19.97 5.80
CA GLY A 93 -14.99 -21.01 5.44
C GLY A 93 -14.84 -21.45 4.00
N PHE A 94 -14.69 -20.49 3.08
CA PHE A 94 -14.45 -20.73 1.66
C PHE A 94 -13.16 -21.53 1.42
N VAL A 95 -12.01 -21.04 1.90
CA VAL A 95 -10.71 -21.71 1.65
C VAL A 95 -10.66 -23.11 2.28
N THR A 96 -11.35 -23.32 3.41
CA THR A 96 -11.29 -24.59 4.15
C THR A 96 -12.25 -25.65 3.63
N TYR A 97 -13.48 -25.27 3.28
CA TYR A 97 -14.56 -26.23 3.02
C TYR A 97 -15.04 -26.27 1.57
N CYS A 98 -14.83 -25.21 0.78
CA CYS A 98 -15.38 -25.13 -0.57
C CYS A 98 -14.55 -25.87 -1.63
N GLY A 99 -13.33 -26.32 -1.29
CA GLY A 99 -12.39 -27.00 -2.20
C GLY A 99 -13.01 -28.10 -3.07
N PRO A 100 -13.63 -29.13 -2.46
CA PRO A 100 -14.15 -30.28 -3.21
C PRO A 100 -15.40 -30.01 -4.05
N PHE A 101 -16.02 -28.83 -3.92
CA PHE A 101 -17.32 -28.54 -4.52
C PHE A 101 -17.19 -27.78 -5.85
N ASN A 102 -18.19 -27.91 -6.72
CA ASN A 102 -18.32 -27.13 -7.96
C ASN A 102 -18.83 -25.70 -7.68
N SER A 103 -18.84 -24.83 -8.69
CA SER A 103 -19.26 -23.42 -8.52
C SER A 103 -20.63 -23.25 -7.86
N GLU A 104 -21.64 -24.03 -8.30
CA GLU A 104 -23.01 -23.92 -7.78
C GLU A 104 -23.07 -24.24 -6.27
N PHE A 105 -22.42 -25.32 -5.85
CA PHE A 105 -22.37 -25.68 -4.43
C PHE A 105 -21.55 -24.68 -3.61
N ARG A 106 -20.49 -24.10 -4.18
CA ARG A 106 -19.72 -23.04 -3.51
C ARG A 106 -20.57 -21.79 -3.28
N ASP A 107 -21.36 -21.39 -4.26
CA ASP A 107 -22.25 -20.23 -4.13
C ASP A 107 -23.31 -20.46 -3.06
N ARG A 108 -23.92 -21.65 -3.03
CA ARG A 108 -24.86 -22.03 -1.97
C ARG A 108 -24.21 -22.03 -0.59
N LEU A 109 -23.02 -22.61 -0.44
CA LEU A 109 -22.28 -22.60 0.82
C LEU A 109 -21.98 -21.16 1.28
N ASN A 110 -21.44 -20.33 0.39
CA ASN A 110 -21.02 -18.97 0.74
C ASN A 110 -22.20 -18.04 1.04
N PHE A 111 -23.21 -17.99 0.16
CA PHE A 111 -24.28 -17.01 0.22
C PHE A 111 -25.53 -17.47 0.97
N GLU A 112 -25.85 -18.77 0.95
CA GLU A 112 -27.06 -19.29 1.61
C GLU A 112 -26.79 -19.88 3.00
N LEU A 113 -25.59 -20.42 3.25
CA LEU A 113 -25.27 -21.07 4.52
C LEU A 113 -24.36 -20.20 5.40
N PHE A 114 -23.14 -19.91 4.94
CA PHE A 114 -22.14 -19.20 5.73
C PHE A 114 -22.58 -17.77 6.06
N LEU A 115 -23.00 -17.00 5.05
CA LEU A 115 -23.48 -15.62 5.25
C LEU A 115 -24.70 -15.56 6.18
N ASN A 116 -25.65 -16.48 6.02
CA ASN A 116 -26.83 -16.55 6.88
C ASN A 116 -26.48 -16.93 8.33
N ASP A 117 -25.51 -17.81 8.55
CA ASP A 117 -25.04 -18.16 9.90
C ASP A 117 -24.34 -16.97 10.57
N VAL A 118 -23.51 -16.23 9.82
CA VAL A 118 -22.87 -14.99 10.28
C VAL A 118 -23.92 -13.95 10.72
N HIS A 119 -24.97 -13.75 9.92
CA HIS A 119 -26.07 -12.85 10.28
C HIS A 119 -26.87 -13.35 11.50
N LYS A 120 -27.18 -14.65 11.59
CA LYS A 120 -27.87 -15.23 12.75
C LYS A 120 -27.09 -15.05 14.05
N ARG A 121 -25.76 -15.11 13.98
CA ARG A 121 -24.85 -14.89 15.12
C ARG A 121 -24.60 -13.42 15.42
N GLN A 122 -25.22 -12.50 14.67
CA GLN A 122 -25.05 -11.05 14.80
C GLN A 122 -23.58 -10.62 14.65
N LEU A 123 -22.81 -11.35 13.84
CA LEU A 123 -21.45 -10.97 13.52
C LEU A 123 -21.47 -9.85 12.48
N PRO A 124 -20.77 -8.72 12.72
CA PRO A 124 -20.63 -7.68 11.71
C PRO A 124 -19.89 -8.25 10.50
N ALA A 125 -20.54 -8.20 9.34
CA ALA A 125 -20.01 -8.61 8.05
C ALA A 125 -20.54 -7.67 6.96
N SER A 126 -19.92 -7.71 5.80
CA SER A 126 -20.44 -7.06 4.61
C SER A 126 -21.62 -7.86 4.04
N GLU A 127 -22.66 -7.19 3.53
CA GLU A 127 -23.87 -7.85 3.00
C GLU A 127 -23.55 -8.81 1.85
N ARG A 128 -22.52 -8.50 1.06
CA ARG A 128 -21.97 -9.38 0.04
C ARG A 128 -20.46 -9.18 -0.03
N VAL A 129 -19.71 -10.20 0.33
CA VAL A 129 -18.25 -10.22 0.19
C VAL A 129 -17.88 -10.81 -1.17
N ASN A 130 -17.18 -10.05 -2.00
CA ASN A 130 -16.48 -10.65 -3.14
C ASN A 130 -15.23 -11.37 -2.60
N LEU A 131 -15.33 -12.69 -2.45
CA LEU A 131 -14.26 -13.51 -1.87
C LEU A 131 -13.00 -13.53 -2.72
N VAL A 132 -13.11 -13.37 -4.04
CA VAL A 132 -11.97 -13.33 -4.95
C VAL A 132 -11.16 -12.06 -4.70
N GLU A 133 -11.79 -10.89 -4.81
CA GLU A 133 -11.15 -9.59 -4.54
C GLU A 133 -10.65 -9.47 -3.10
N PHE A 134 -11.31 -10.14 -2.15
CA PHE A 134 -10.90 -10.13 -0.75
C PHE A 134 -9.61 -10.92 -0.50
N LEU A 135 -9.39 -12.02 -1.24
CA LEU A 135 -8.28 -12.95 -1.02
C LEU A 135 -7.09 -12.71 -1.94
N VAL A 136 -7.31 -12.13 -3.12
CA VAL A 136 -6.29 -11.99 -4.17
C VAL A 136 -6.50 -10.70 -4.95
N ASP A 137 -5.39 -10.03 -5.28
CA ASP A 137 -5.36 -8.83 -6.11
C ASP A 137 -5.30 -9.15 -7.62
N GLU A 138 -5.70 -8.20 -8.45
CA GLU A 138 -5.71 -8.35 -9.91
C GLU A 138 -4.32 -8.64 -10.51
N GLY A 139 -3.24 -8.14 -9.88
CA GLY A 139 -1.87 -8.40 -10.32
C GLY A 139 -1.51 -9.87 -10.19
N THR A 140 -1.83 -10.48 -9.05
CA THR A 140 -1.66 -11.92 -8.81
C THR A 140 -2.50 -12.76 -9.78
N ILE A 141 -3.75 -12.36 -10.09
CA ILE A 141 -4.58 -13.06 -11.10
C ILE A 141 -3.92 -12.97 -12.48
N GLY A 142 -3.41 -11.80 -12.85
CA GLY A 142 -2.65 -11.61 -14.09
C GLY A 142 -1.42 -12.50 -14.17
N GLU A 143 -0.68 -12.65 -13.06
CA GLU A 143 0.47 -13.56 -12.99
C GLU A 143 0.05 -15.02 -13.20
N TRP A 144 -1.04 -15.46 -12.58
CA TRP A 144 -1.57 -16.81 -12.78
C TRP A 144 -1.97 -17.05 -14.24
N SER A 145 -2.56 -16.05 -14.90
CA SER A 145 -2.88 -16.11 -16.32
C SER A 145 -1.64 -16.32 -17.19
N LEU A 146 -0.56 -15.58 -16.91
CA LEU A 146 0.73 -15.76 -17.59
C LEU A 146 1.34 -17.15 -17.32
N GLN A 147 1.08 -17.71 -16.14
CA GLN A 147 1.50 -19.06 -15.76
C GLN A 147 0.60 -20.16 -16.36
N GLY A 148 -0.47 -19.80 -17.09
CA GLY A 148 -1.35 -20.75 -17.77
C GLY A 148 -2.59 -21.16 -16.96
N LEU A 149 -2.93 -20.46 -15.87
CA LEU A 149 -4.24 -20.65 -15.24
C LEU A 149 -5.32 -19.91 -16.06
N PRO A 150 -6.46 -20.55 -16.37
CA PRO A 150 -7.58 -19.86 -17.03
C PRO A 150 -8.16 -18.72 -16.16
N ASN A 151 -8.67 -17.68 -16.82
CA ASN A 151 -9.24 -16.49 -16.16
C ASN A 151 -10.76 -16.60 -15.88
N ASP A 152 -11.29 -17.82 -15.77
CA ASP A 152 -12.67 -18.02 -15.32
C ASP A 152 -12.75 -18.08 -13.78
N ASP A 153 -13.93 -17.76 -13.25
CA ASP A 153 -14.15 -17.67 -11.80
C ASP A 153 -13.79 -18.96 -11.06
N LEU A 154 -14.08 -20.13 -11.63
CA LEU A 154 -13.80 -21.42 -10.98
C LEU A 154 -12.29 -21.67 -10.90
N SER A 155 -11.56 -21.41 -11.99
CA SER A 155 -10.11 -21.54 -12.05
C SER A 155 -9.43 -20.57 -11.07
N ILE A 156 -9.87 -19.31 -11.02
CA ILE A 156 -9.35 -18.33 -10.07
C ILE A 156 -9.61 -18.78 -8.63
N GLN A 157 -10.82 -19.23 -8.32
CA GLN A 157 -11.16 -19.78 -6.99
C GLN A 157 -10.30 -20.99 -6.62
N ASN A 158 -10.01 -21.89 -7.56
CA ASN A 158 -9.10 -23.01 -7.32
C ASN A 158 -7.67 -22.52 -7.07
N GLY A 159 -7.21 -21.52 -7.83
CA GLY A 159 -5.92 -20.86 -7.60
C GLY A 159 -5.80 -20.26 -6.20
N ILE A 160 -6.88 -19.63 -5.70
CA ILE A 160 -6.97 -19.12 -4.32
C ILE A 160 -6.82 -20.27 -3.33
N MET A 161 -7.54 -21.39 -3.52
CA MET A 161 -7.45 -22.54 -2.61
C MET A 161 -6.05 -23.14 -2.58
N VAL A 162 -5.38 -23.24 -3.73
CA VAL A 162 -4.02 -23.76 -3.80
C VAL A 162 -3.00 -22.85 -3.11
N THR A 163 -3.14 -21.53 -3.27
CA THR A 163 -2.15 -20.56 -2.77
C THR A 163 -2.40 -20.06 -1.35
N ARG A 164 -3.66 -20.09 -0.88
CA ARG A 164 -4.07 -19.60 0.45
C ARG A 164 -4.36 -20.72 1.46
N SER A 165 -4.48 -21.97 1.02
CA SER A 165 -4.68 -23.10 1.94
C SER A 165 -3.46 -23.29 2.83
N SER A 166 -3.72 -23.54 4.12
CA SER A 166 -2.68 -23.96 5.06
C SER A 166 -2.29 -25.42 4.89
N ARG A 167 -3.11 -26.23 4.21
CA ARG A 167 -2.86 -27.64 3.88
C ARG A 167 -2.32 -27.78 2.46
N PHE A 168 -1.51 -28.81 2.23
CA PHE A 168 -1.07 -29.17 0.89
C PHE A 168 -2.28 -29.64 0.06
N PRO A 169 -2.61 -28.96 -1.06
CA PRO A 169 -3.80 -29.27 -1.82
C PRO A 169 -3.62 -30.53 -2.67
N LEU A 170 -4.60 -31.44 -2.61
CA LEU A 170 -4.75 -32.52 -3.58
C LEU A 170 -5.58 -31.99 -4.76
N MET A 171 -4.99 -31.97 -5.95
CA MET A 171 -5.65 -31.46 -7.16
C MET A 171 -6.20 -32.63 -7.99
N ILE A 172 -7.50 -32.58 -8.28
CA ILE A 172 -8.16 -33.50 -9.21
C ILE A 172 -8.17 -32.84 -10.59
N ASP A 173 -7.25 -33.24 -11.46
CA ASP A 173 -6.99 -32.56 -12.74
C ASP A 173 -6.92 -33.55 -13.90
N PRO A 174 -8.08 -33.93 -14.50
CA PRO A 174 -8.10 -34.86 -15.63
C PRO A 174 -7.49 -34.29 -16.91
N GLN A 175 -7.33 -32.96 -17.02
CA GLN A 175 -6.83 -32.29 -18.21
C GLN A 175 -5.35 -31.88 -18.12
N GLY A 176 -4.73 -31.99 -16.93
CA GLY A 176 -3.34 -31.59 -16.68
C GLY A 176 -3.11 -30.08 -16.65
N GLN A 177 -4.18 -29.28 -16.59
CA GLN A 177 -4.10 -27.81 -16.60
C GLN A 177 -3.48 -27.27 -15.31
N ALA A 178 -3.94 -27.77 -14.15
CA ALA A 178 -3.42 -27.36 -12.85
C ALA A 178 -1.96 -27.82 -12.68
N LEU A 179 -1.62 -29.01 -13.17
CA LEU A 179 -0.24 -29.50 -13.16
C LEU A 179 0.69 -28.59 -13.98
N THR A 180 0.26 -28.20 -15.18
CA THR A 180 1.01 -27.29 -16.06
C THR A 180 1.20 -25.93 -15.40
N TRP A 181 0.13 -25.38 -14.81
CA TRP A 181 0.17 -24.12 -14.08
C TRP A 181 1.15 -24.15 -12.90
N ILE A 182 1.12 -25.19 -12.06
CA ILE A 182 2.00 -25.29 -10.88
C ILE A 182 3.46 -25.47 -11.29
N LYS A 183 3.76 -26.25 -12.34
CA LYS A 183 5.12 -26.34 -12.88
C LYS A 183 5.63 -25.01 -13.43
N SER A 184 4.76 -24.23 -14.08
CA SER A 184 5.09 -22.89 -14.55
C SER A 184 5.36 -21.92 -13.38
N LYS A 185 4.48 -21.95 -12.37
CA LYS A 185 4.56 -21.12 -11.16
C LYS A 185 5.82 -21.38 -10.34
N GLU A 186 6.18 -22.65 -10.13
CA GLU A 186 7.35 -23.05 -9.34
C GLU A 186 8.59 -23.33 -10.22
N SER A 187 8.59 -22.88 -11.48
CA SER A 187 9.64 -23.17 -12.47
C SER A 187 11.04 -22.80 -11.98
N GLU A 188 11.19 -21.67 -11.28
CA GLU A 188 12.48 -21.26 -10.71
C GLU A 188 13.00 -22.29 -9.69
N ARG A 189 12.14 -22.81 -8.81
CA ARG A 189 12.52 -23.81 -7.80
C ARG A 189 12.78 -25.17 -8.45
N ILE A 190 11.90 -25.58 -9.37
CA ILE A 190 12.03 -26.85 -10.10
C ILE A 190 13.34 -26.88 -10.89
N SER A 191 13.73 -25.76 -11.52
CA SER A 191 14.94 -25.71 -12.35
C SER A 191 16.24 -25.95 -11.58
N ARG A 192 16.24 -25.79 -10.25
CA ARG A 192 17.42 -26.03 -9.39
C ARG A 192 17.72 -27.51 -9.22
N ASP A 193 16.68 -28.34 -9.10
CA ASP A 193 16.80 -29.80 -9.05
C ASP A 193 15.51 -30.45 -9.60
N PRO A 194 15.38 -30.58 -10.94
CA PRO A 194 14.16 -31.11 -11.55
C PRO A 194 13.86 -32.54 -11.14
N VAL A 195 14.91 -33.33 -10.87
CA VAL A 195 14.80 -34.74 -10.51
C VAL A 195 14.27 -34.87 -9.09
N ALA A 196 14.68 -34.01 -8.16
CA ALA A 196 14.15 -34.04 -6.80
C ALA A 196 12.72 -33.46 -6.69
N CYS A 197 12.38 -32.46 -7.53
CA CYS A 197 11.13 -31.71 -7.38
C CYS A 197 9.88 -32.42 -7.94
N VAL A 198 10.02 -33.38 -8.85
CA VAL A 198 8.87 -34.09 -9.46
C VAL A 198 9.02 -35.59 -9.24
N THR A 199 8.00 -36.22 -8.66
CA THR A 199 8.04 -37.65 -8.33
C THR A 199 6.66 -38.29 -8.37
N THR A 200 6.60 -39.60 -8.14
CA THR A 200 5.37 -40.38 -7.99
C THR A 200 5.43 -41.15 -6.67
N LEU A 201 4.27 -41.55 -6.14
CA LEU A 201 4.22 -42.36 -4.91
C LEU A 201 4.92 -43.73 -5.05
N SER A 202 5.00 -44.24 -6.27
CA SER A 202 5.68 -45.52 -6.58
C SER A 202 7.21 -45.40 -6.70
N ASN A 203 7.77 -44.19 -6.64
CA ASN A 203 9.20 -43.98 -6.79
C ASN A 203 9.95 -44.45 -5.54
N LYS A 204 10.89 -45.39 -5.71
CA LYS A 204 11.73 -45.91 -4.62
C LYS A 204 12.58 -44.83 -3.94
N MET A 205 12.84 -43.72 -4.64
CA MET A 205 13.60 -42.58 -4.14
C MET A 205 12.73 -41.49 -3.50
N LEU A 206 11.41 -41.70 -3.34
CA LEU A 206 10.49 -40.70 -2.78
C LEU A 206 10.99 -40.10 -1.46
N LYS A 207 11.50 -40.95 -0.56
CA LYS A 207 12.04 -40.51 0.74
C LYS A 207 13.26 -39.61 0.57
N ASP A 208 14.21 -40.00 -0.28
CA ASP A 208 15.44 -39.24 -0.51
C ASP A 208 15.14 -37.89 -1.19
N GLN A 209 14.17 -37.87 -2.12
CA GLN A 209 13.70 -36.65 -2.78
C GLN A 209 12.97 -35.73 -1.80
N LEU A 210 12.14 -36.27 -0.91
CA LEU A 210 11.46 -35.52 0.14
C LEU A 210 12.48 -34.88 1.10
N ASP A 211 13.46 -35.65 1.58
CA ASP A 211 14.51 -35.15 2.47
C ASP A 211 15.36 -34.06 1.78
N SER A 212 15.70 -34.26 0.50
CA SER A 212 16.46 -33.29 -0.30
C SER A 212 15.69 -31.98 -0.52
N THR A 213 14.44 -32.07 -0.98
CA THR A 213 13.59 -30.89 -1.25
C THR A 213 13.31 -30.09 0.02
N MET A 214 13.03 -30.76 1.14
CA MET A 214 12.84 -30.12 2.44
C MET A 214 14.12 -29.42 2.93
N SER A 215 15.29 -30.07 2.79
CA SER A 215 16.58 -29.50 3.23
C SER A 215 17.00 -28.28 2.41
N GLN A 216 16.67 -28.26 1.12
CA GLN A 216 17.04 -27.20 0.19
C GLN A 216 15.97 -26.10 0.04
N GLY A 217 14.78 -26.29 0.61
CA GLY A 217 13.65 -25.36 0.46
C GLY A 217 13.06 -25.33 -0.96
N LEU A 218 13.13 -26.47 -1.66
CA LEU A 218 12.55 -26.65 -2.99
C LEU A 218 11.09 -27.12 -2.90
N CYS A 219 10.36 -27.05 -4.01
CA CYS A 219 9.02 -27.60 -4.11
C CYS A 219 9.07 -29.11 -4.41
N LEU A 220 8.06 -29.86 -3.93
CA LEU A 220 7.86 -31.26 -4.29
C LEU A 220 6.46 -31.42 -4.90
N ILE A 221 6.40 -31.95 -6.12
CA ILE A 221 5.18 -32.27 -6.85
C ILE A 221 5.10 -33.79 -6.96
N ILE A 222 4.02 -34.36 -6.41
CA ILE A 222 3.73 -35.79 -6.51
C ILE A 222 2.65 -35.98 -7.57
N GLU A 223 3.01 -36.59 -8.68
CA GLU A 223 2.12 -36.90 -9.79
C GLU A 223 1.47 -38.28 -9.62
N ASN A 224 0.32 -38.46 -10.29
CA ASN A 224 -0.39 -39.74 -10.35
C ASN A 224 -0.71 -40.31 -8.95
N VAL A 225 -1.16 -39.44 -8.05
CA VAL A 225 -1.69 -39.86 -6.74
C VAL A 225 -3.02 -40.57 -6.97
N GLU A 226 -3.04 -41.88 -6.72
CA GLU A 226 -4.25 -42.72 -6.83
C GLU A 226 -5.01 -42.74 -5.48
N ASN A 227 -5.59 -43.89 -5.11
CA ASN A 227 -6.51 -44.01 -3.98
C ASN A 227 -5.85 -44.07 -2.59
N SER A 228 -4.53 -44.25 -2.52
CA SER A 228 -3.81 -44.39 -1.26
C SER A 228 -2.58 -43.48 -1.21
N VAL A 229 -2.47 -42.72 -0.13
CA VAL A 229 -1.27 -41.95 0.21
C VAL A 229 -0.39 -42.81 1.11
N ASP A 230 0.93 -42.83 0.85
CA ASP A 230 1.87 -43.55 1.70
C ASP A 230 1.95 -42.88 3.09
N PRO A 231 1.74 -43.62 4.19
CA PRO A 231 1.81 -43.08 5.56
C PRO A 231 3.13 -42.39 5.91
N ILE A 232 4.21 -42.61 5.15
CA ILE A 232 5.47 -41.88 5.31
C ILE A 232 5.30 -40.36 5.18
N LEU A 233 4.25 -39.90 4.47
CA LEU A 233 3.96 -38.50 4.25
C LEU A 233 3.16 -37.86 5.40
N ASP A 234 2.52 -38.65 6.28
CA ASP A 234 1.64 -38.12 7.34
C ASP A 234 2.33 -37.07 8.22
N PRO A 235 3.56 -37.27 8.73
CA PRO A 235 4.23 -36.26 9.55
C PRO A 235 4.46 -34.94 8.81
N VAL A 236 4.67 -35.01 7.49
CA VAL A 236 4.88 -33.83 6.63
C VAL A 236 3.56 -33.14 6.34
N LEU A 237 2.53 -33.90 5.96
CA LEU A 237 1.19 -33.39 5.65
C LEU A 237 0.52 -32.75 6.86
N GLU A 238 0.70 -33.32 8.05
CA GLU A 238 0.22 -32.80 9.33
C GLU A 238 1.10 -31.66 9.87
N LYS A 239 2.25 -31.39 9.24
CA LYS A 239 3.23 -30.41 9.69
C LYS A 239 3.67 -30.66 11.14
N ALA A 240 3.93 -31.92 11.48
CA ALA A 240 4.39 -32.37 12.80
C ALA A 240 5.86 -31.98 13.05
N VAL A 241 6.16 -30.67 13.03
CA VAL A 241 7.50 -30.12 13.14
C VAL A 241 7.83 -29.88 14.61
N VAL A 242 8.93 -30.49 15.08
CA VAL A 242 9.49 -30.22 16.40
C VAL A 242 10.63 -29.21 16.25
N LYS A 243 10.48 -28.04 16.87
CA LYS A 243 11.54 -27.04 16.92
C LYS A 243 12.67 -27.54 17.81
N LYS A 244 13.80 -27.90 17.22
CA LYS A 244 15.06 -28.16 17.96
C LYS A 244 15.80 -26.84 18.13
N GLY A 245 15.95 -26.40 19.37
CA GLY A 245 16.68 -25.22 19.80
C GLY A 245 17.01 -25.35 21.28
#